data_AF-A0A7M3TEG6-F1
#
_entry.id   AF-A0A7M3TEG6-F1
#
_cell.length_a   1.000
_cell.length_b   1.000
_cell.length_c   1.000
_cell.angle_alpha   90.00
_cell.angle_beta   90.00
_cell.angle_gamma   90.00
#
_symmetry.space_group_name_H-M   'P 1'
#
loop_
_entity.id
_entity.type
_entity.pdbx_description
1 polymer ?
#
loop_
_entity_poly.entity_id
_entity_poly.type
_entity_poly.pdbx_seq_one_letter_code
_entity_poly.pdbx_strand_id
1 'polypeptide(L)'
;MAVSVGFCANVTSKSSCTADSYNKSCQLSVTKAEVKLLKDSSAEVKMRIKNSSDKTADIIAAYSPIDRETQLHHFVQNSKGQKVMKQIKNIEVYPHNSVALSFQELHVMLEGLNKKLQAGDKIPLVLILDDGSSISVDATVE
;
A
#
# COMPACT_ATOMS: atom_id res chain seq x y z
N MET A 1 -20.16 -9.80 -57.75
CA MET A 1 -19.02 -8.92 -58.10
C MET A 1 -18.53 -8.29 -56.81
N ALA A 2 -17.21 -8.29 -56.62
CA ALA A 2 -16.45 -7.88 -55.44
C ALA A 2 -16.78 -6.43 -54.98
N VAL A 3 -16.45 -5.96 -53.78
CA VAL A 3 -15.09 -5.71 -53.27
C VAL A 3 -15.18 -5.35 -51.76
N SER A 4 -14.28 -5.95 -50.93
CA SER A 4 -13.50 -5.41 -49.78
C SER A 4 -14.23 -4.55 -48.71
N VAL A 5 -13.94 -4.60 -47.40
CA VAL A 5 -12.69 -4.61 -46.62
C VAL A 5 -13.15 -5.05 -45.20
N GLY A 6 -12.57 -6.01 -44.49
CA GLY A 6 -11.23 -5.96 -43.92
C GLY A 6 -11.14 -4.97 -42.75
N PHE A 7 -11.55 -5.36 -41.53
CA PHE A 7 -10.98 -4.80 -40.29
C PHE A 7 -11.08 -5.83 -39.14
N CYS A 8 -9.99 -6.58 -38.96
CA CYS A 8 -9.72 -7.29 -37.71
C CYS A 8 -9.32 -6.23 -36.66
N ALA A 9 -10.24 -5.86 -35.76
CA ALA A 9 -9.85 -5.16 -34.55
C ALA A 9 -9.36 -6.21 -33.53
N ASN A 10 -8.05 -6.45 -33.58
CA ASN A 10 -7.29 -7.10 -32.53
C ASN A 10 -7.45 -6.22 -31.27
N VAL A 11 -8.28 -6.63 -30.31
CA VAL A 11 -8.44 -5.91 -29.05
C VAL A 11 -7.20 -6.18 -28.20
N THR A 12 -6.16 -5.42 -28.45
CA THR A 12 -5.02 -5.29 -27.55
C THR A 12 -5.56 -4.68 -26.27
N SER A 13 -5.65 -5.48 -25.21
CA SER A 13 -5.97 -5.01 -23.86
C SER A 13 -4.89 -4.01 -23.43
N LYS A 14 -5.17 -2.72 -23.63
CA LYS A 14 -4.35 -1.61 -23.14
C LYS A 14 -4.73 -1.37 -21.69
N SER A 15 -3.97 -1.97 -20.78
CA SER A 15 -3.76 -1.45 -19.44
C SER A 15 -3.12 -0.07 -19.55
N SER A 16 -3.91 1.00 -19.71
CA SER A 16 -3.40 2.36 -19.67
C SER A 16 -4.54 3.32 -19.38
N CYS A 17 -4.49 3.91 -18.19
CA CYS A 17 -5.40 4.93 -17.69
C CYS A 17 -5.61 6.05 -18.72
N THR A 18 -6.85 6.24 -19.18
CA THR A 18 -7.22 7.36 -20.04
C THR A 18 -7.58 8.57 -19.19
N ALA A 19 -6.98 9.71 -19.55
CA ALA A 19 -7.27 11.02 -19.01
C ALA A 19 -8.67 11.45 -19.46
N ASP A 20 -9.61 11.54 -18.51
CA ASP A 20 -10.67 12.53 -18.45
C ASP A 20 -11.25 12.45 -17.03
N SER A 21 -11.02 13.53 -16.26
CA SER A 21 -11.54 13.86 -14.93
C SER A 21 -12.23 12.75 -14.13
N TYR A 22 -11.46 11.99 -13.32
CA TYR A 22 -11.81 11.32 -12.04
C TYR A 22 -10.76 10.26 -11.62
N ASN A 23 -9.52 10.37 -12.10
CA ASN A 23 -8.45 9.42 -11.76
C ASN A 23 -7.67 9.87 -10.52
N LYS A 24 -8.27 9.64 -9.35
CA LYS A 24 -7.64 9.90 -8.04
C LYS A 24 -6.61 8.83 -7.66
N SER A 25 -6.75 7.62 -8.20
CA SER A 25 -5.90 6.47 -7.86
C SER A 25 -4.54 6.46 -8.57
N CYS A 26 -4.35 7.20 -9.69
CA CYS A 26 -3.07 7.27 -10.39
C CYS A 26 -2.03 8.24 -9.78
N GLN A 27 -2.41 9.07 -8.81
CA GLN A 27 -1.50 10.11 -8.31
C GLN A 27 -0.67 9.66 -7.11
N LEU A 28 -1.08 8.60 -6.42
CA LEU A 28 -0.25 7.92 -5.43
C LEU A 28 0.25 6.59 -5.99
N SER A 29 1.55 6.37 -5.90
CA SER A 29 2.19 5.12 -6.31
C SER A 29 2.92 4.47 -5.14
N VAL A 30 2.74 3.16 -4.97
CA VAL A 30 3.42 2.37 -3.95
C VAL A 30 4.49 1.50 -4.62
N THR A 31 5.68 1.46 -4.03
CA THR A 31 6.81 0.65 -4.50
C THR A 31 7.51 -0.02 -3.32
N LYS A 32 8.29 -1.08 -3.58
CA LYS A 32 9.10 -1.78 -2.56
C LYS A 32 8.28 -2.28 -1.36
N ALA A 33 7.09 -2.82 -1.62
CA ALA A 33 6.24 -3.36 -0.58
C ALA A 33 6.75 -4.75 -0.16
N GLU A 34 7.23 -4.84 1.08
CA GLU A 34 7.92 -6.01 1.61
C GLU A 34 7.43 -6.29 3.04
N VAL A 35 7.26 -7.57 3.36
CA VAL A 35 6.73 -8.06 4.63
C VAL A 35 7.85 -8.74 5.41
N LYS A 36 7.96 -8.40 6.69
CA LYS A 36 8.85 -9.08 7.64
C LYS A 36 8.05 -9.70 8.76
N LEU A 37 8.24 -11.00 8.95
CA LEU A 37 7.66 -11.73 10.07
C LEU A 37 8.25 -11.27 11.40
N LEU A 38 7.37 -11.07 12.37
CA LEU A 38 7.73 -10.86 13.77
C LEU A 38 7.48 -12.13 14.58
N LYS A 39 7.71 -12.04 15.89
CA LYS A 39 7.29 -13.07 16.84
C LYS A 39 5.77 -12.99 17.03
N ASP A 40 5.17 -14.07 17.53
CA ASP A 40 3.78 -14.09 18.02
C ASP A 40 2.64 -13.90 16.99
N SER A 41 2.86 -14.35 15.75
CA SER A 41 1.84 -14.27 14.68
C SER A 41 1.51 -12.84 14.23
N SER A 42 2.54 -11.99 14.18
CA SER A 42 2.45 -10.63 13.65
C SER A 42 3.49 -10.39 12.57
N ALA A 43 3.28 -9.37 11.74
CA ALA A 43 4.22 -8.97 10.71
C ALA A 43 4.24 -7.45 10.51
N GLU A 44 5.39 -6.91 10.10
CA GLU A 44 5.52 -5.52 9.66
C GLU A 44 5.57 -5.47 8.14
N VAL A 45 4.92 -4.48 7.54
CA VAL A 45 5.03 -4.16 6.12
C VAL A 45 5.72 -2.81 5.97
N LYS A 46 6.83 -2.82 5.23
CA LYS A 46 7.50 -1.61 4.76
C LYS A 46 7.13 -1.36 3.30
N MET A 47 7.14 -0.10 2.88
CA MET A 47 6.86 0.30 1.50
C MET A 47 7.28 1.74 1.28
N ARG A 48 7.38 2.17 0.03
CA ARG A 48 7.56 3.59 -0.32
C ARG A 48 6.32 4.09 -1.05
N ILE A 49 5.79 5.21 -0.58
CA ILE A 49 4.60 5.84 -1.13
C ILE A 49 5.03 7.19 -1.70
N LYS A 50 4.76 7.41 -2.98
CA LYS A 50 5.01 8.68 -3.66
C LYS A 50 3.67 9.32 -4.01
N ASN A 51 3.53 10.60 -3.67
CA ASN A 51 2.42 11.43 -4.08
C ASN A 51 2.87 12.37 -5.19
N SER A 52 2.29 12.22 -6.37
CA SER A 52 2.51 13.05 -7.56
C SER A 52 1.35 14.02 -7.83
N SER A 53 0.41 14.12 -6.89
CA SER A 53 -0.65 15.14 -6.93
C SER A 53 -0.19 16.48 -6.36
N ASP A 54 -1.03 17.49 -6.56
CA ASP A 54 -0.90 18.83 -5.98
C ASP A 54 -1.55 18.96 -4.59
N LYS A 55 -2.02 17.86 -3.98
CA LYS A 55 -2.71 17.86 -2.68
C LYS A 55 -2.06 16.89 -1.70
N THR A 56 -2.08 17.22 -0.41
CA THR A 56 -1.72 16.24 0.62
C THR A 56 -2.73 15.10 0.56
N ALA A 57 -2.23 13.87 0.72
CA ALA A 57 -3.04 12.68 0.83
C ALA A 57 -2.80 12.03 2.19
N ASP A 58 -3.86 11.72 2.91
CA ASP A 58 -3.77 11.09 4.23
C ASP A 58 -4.19 9.64 4.15
N ILE A 59 -3.27 8.75 4.50
CA ILE A 59 -3.58 7.33 4.66
C ILE A 59 -4.11 7.14 6.07
N ILE A 60 -5.39 6.87 6.21
CA ILE A 60 -6.09 6.81 7.50
C ILE A 60 -6.28 5.39 8.01
N ALA A 61 -6.16 4.40 7.14
CA ALA A 61 -6.25 2.99 7.50
C ALA A 61 -5.53 2.12 6.47
N ALA A 62 -5.28 0.88 6.87
CA ALA A 62 -4.86 -0.18 5.99
C ALA A 62 -5.68 -1.44 6.31
N TYR A 63 -5.78 -2.34 5.34
CA TYR A 63 -6.52 -3.59 5.46
C TYR A 63 -5.78 -4.72 4.75
N SER A 64 -5.72 -5.89 5.38
CA SER A 64 -5.36 -7.14 4.74
C SER A 64 -6.34 -8.26 5.14
N PRO A 65 -6.60 -9.25 4.27
CA PRO A 65 -7.47 -10.39 4.60
C PRO A 65 -6.74 -11.52 5.34
N ILE A 66 -5.44 -11.38 5.61
CA ILE A 66 -4.60 -12.45 6.20
C ILE A 66 -4.37 -12.30 7.71
N ASP A 67 -4.88 -11.22 8.30
CA ASP A 67 -4.70 -10.85 9.70
C ASP A 67 -6.05 -10.54 10.35
N ARG A 68 -6.04 -10.47 11.68
CA ARG A 68 -7.21 -10.07 12.45
C ARG A 68 -7.38 -8.56 12.44
N GLU A 69 -6.26 -7.84 12.49
CA GLU A 69 -6.26 -6.39 12.59
C GLU A 69 -5.01 -5.78 11.94
N THR A 70 -5.26 -4.89 10.96
CA THR A 70 -4.21 -4.12 10.31
C THR A 70 -4.16 -2.71 10.89
N GLN A 71 -2.98 -2.25 11.32
CA GLN A 71 -2.82 -0.96 11.99
C GLN A 71 -1.65 -0.15 11.39
N LEU A 72 -1.71 1.18 11.53
CA LEU A 72 -0.59 2.07 11.20
C LEU A 72 0.22 2.35 12.46
N HIS A 73 1.53 2.15 12.43
CA HIS A 73 2.39 2.27 13.60
C HIS A 73 3.63 3.10 13.32
N HIS A 74 4.11 3.78 14.36
CA HIS A 74 5.46 4.33 14.39
C HIS A 74 6.22 3.89 15.64
N PHE A 75 7.54 3.97 15.61
CA PHE A 75 8.38 3.77 16.78
C PHE A 75 8.62 5.08 17.51
N VAL A 76 8.42 5.06 18.83
CA VAL A 76 8.72 6.19 19.72
C VAL A 76 9.58 5.73 20.88
N GLN A 77 10.39 6.63 21.42
CA GLN A 77 11.15 6.38 22.64
C GLN A 77 10.29 6.73 23.86
N ASN A 78 10.14 5.78 24.79
CA ASN A 78 9.44 6.03 26.04
C ASN A 78 10.32 6.79 27.04
N SER A 79 9.75 7.18 28.19
CA SER A 79 10.46 7.89 29.26
C SER A 79 11.62 7.11 29.89
N LYS A 80 11.71 5.80 29.64
CA LYS A 80 12.79 4.91 30.09
C LYS A 80 13.86 4.68 29.01
N GLY A 81 13.78 5.36 27.88
CA GLY A 81 14.72 5.22 26.77
C GLY A 81 14.50 4.00 25.88
N GLN A 82 13.40 3.27 26.04
CA GLN A 82 13.10 2.09 25.24
C GLN A 82 12.29 2.48 23.99
N LYS A 83 12.63 1.89 22.84
CA LYS A 83 11.84 2.01 21.62
C LYS A 83 10.58 1.13 21.73
N VAL A 84 9.41 1.74 21.57
CA VAL A 84 8.12 1.04 21.59
C VAL A 84 7.32 1.37 20.32
N MET A 85 6.55 0.39 19.85
CA MET A 85 5.57 0.60 18.79
C MET A 85 4.38 1.38 19.34
N LYS A 86 3.91 2.36 18.58
CA LYS A 86 2.73 3.14 18.90
C LYS A 86 1.86 3.27 17.66
N GLN A 87 0.59 2.91 17.82
CA GLN A 87 -0.40 3.12 16.77
C GLN A 87 -0.60 4.61 16.51
N ILE A 88 -0.71 4.98 15.23
CA ILE A 88 -1.01 6.32 14.74
C ILE A 88 -2.32 6.32 13.97
N LYS A 89 -2.92 7.51 13.82
CA LYS A 89 -4.23 7.66 13.16
C LYS A 89 -4.11 7.80 11.64
N ASN A 90 -3.04 8.41 11.17
CA ASN A 90 -2.83 8.66 9.75
C ASN A 90 -1.34 8.78 9.41
N ILE A 91 -1.05 8.67 8.12
CA ILE A 91 0.24 8.99 7.51
C ILE A 91 -0.01 10.05 6.44
N GLU A 92 0.55 11.24 6.62
CA GLU A 92 0.45 12.33 5.64
C GLU A 92 1.49 12.13 4.54
N VAL A 93 1.08 12.23 3.28
CA VAL A 93 1.97 12.22 2.12
C VAL A 93 1.79 13.54 1.37
N TYR A 94 2.72 14.48 1.60
CA TYR A 94 2.67 15.81 1.00
C TYR A 94 2.77 15.79 -0.55
N PRO A 95 2.22 16.81 -1.24
CA PRO A 95 2.33 16.96 -2.68
C PRO A 95 3.77 16.81 -3.19
N HIS A 96 3.93 16.15 -4.33
CA HIS A 96 5.23 15.94 -5.00
C HIS A 96 6.32 15.32 -4.13
N ASN A 97 5.95 14.67 -3.03
CA ASN A 97 6.88 14.10 -2.06
C ASN A 97 6.73 12.57 -1.98
N SER A 98 7.58 11.94 -1.18
CA SER A 98 7.51 10.52 -0.86
C SER A 98 7.70 10.28 0.62
N VAL A 99 6.94 9.34 1.17
CA VAL A 99 7.12 8.81 2.51
C VAL A 99 7.64 7.39 2.41
N ALA A 100 8.67 7.09 3.21
CA ALA A 100 9.16 5.74 3.39
C ALA A 100 8.54 5.16 4.66
N LEU A 101 7.81 4.07 4.50
CA LEU A 101 7.49 3.17 5.59
C LEU A 101 8.65 2.17 5.68
N SER A 102 9.30 2.09 6.83
CA SER A 102 10.48 1.28 7.11
C SER A 102 10.26 0.45 8.36
N PHE A 103 10.85 -0.76 8.39
CA PHE A 103 10.85 -1.60 9.59
C PHE A 103 11.45 -0.83 10.77
N GLN A 104 10.87 -1.01 11.95
CA GLN A 104 11.32 -0.34 13.18
C GLN A 104 11.24 1.21 13.17
N GLU A 105 10.56 1.80 12.19
CA GLU A 105 10.30 3.25 12.12
C GLU A 105 8.80 3.49 11.91
N LEU A 106 8.35 3.73 10.68
CA LEU A 106 6.96 3.93 10.30
C LEU A 106 6.52 2.72 9.45
N HIS A 107 5.49 1.99 9.83
CA HIS A 107 5.13 0.75 9.11
C HIS A 107 3.64 0.44 9.26
N VAL A 108 3.17 -0.48 8.40
CA VAL A 108 1.88 -1.13 8.60
C VAL A 108 2.11 -2.40 9.42
N MET A 109 1.38 -2.55 10.51
CA MET A 109 1.41 -3.71 11.39
C MET A 109 0.26 -4.64 11.03
N LEU A 110 0.55 -5.92 10.84
CA LEU A 110 -0.42 -7.00 10.66
C LEU A 110 -0.45 -7.83 11.94
N GLU A 111 -1.57 -7.79 12.66
CA GLU A 111 -1.71 -8.44 13.97
C GLU A 111 -2.65 -9.64 13.90
N GLY A 112 -2.24 -10.76 14.49
CA GLY A 112 -3.05 -11.98 14.53
C GLY A 112 -3.20 -12.63 13.16
N LEU A 113 -2.07 -12.91 12.51
CA LEU A 113 -2.01 -13.63 11.23
C LEU A 113 -2.81 -14.93 11.29
N ASN A 114 -3.74 -15.11 10.35
CA ASN A 114 -4.62 -16.28 10.29
C ASN A 114 -3.95 -17.52 9.68
N LYS A 115 -2.75 -17.36 9.13
CA LYS A 115 -1.92 -18.43 8.59
C LYS A 115 -0.44 -18.11 8.76
N LYS A 116 0.40 -19.14 8.72
CA LYS A 116 1.86 -18.98 8.69
C LYS A 116 2.29 -18.50 7.30
N LEU A 117 3.09 -17.43 7.24
CA LEU A 117 3.66 -16.93 5.99
C LEU A 117 5.00 -17.60 5.68
N GLN A 118 5.33 -17.66 4.40
CA GLN A 118 6.58 -18.19 3.87
C GLN A 118 7.25 -17.16 2.95
N ALA A 119 8.58 -17.19 2.86
CA ALA A 119 9.32 -16.35 1.93
C ALA A 119 8.79 -16.53 0.50
N GLY A 120 8.56 -15.41 -0.20
CA GLY A 120 7.96 -15.36 -1.52
C GLY A 120 6.43 -15.26 -1.53
N ASP A 121 5.74 -15.41 -0.39
CA ASP A 121 4.30 -15.17 -0.32
C ASP A 121 3.97 -13.73 -0.70
N LYS A 122 2.83 -13.54 -1.38
CA LYS A 122 2.28 -12.22 -1.67
C LYS A 122 1.10 -11.93 -0.76
N ILE A 123 1.20 -10.82 -0.04
CA ILE A 123 0.21 -10.36 0.91
C ILE A 123 -0.55 -9.19 0.29
N PRO A 124 -1.85 -9.36 -0.03
CA PRO A 124 -2.65 -8.25 -0.53
C PRO A 124 -2.88 -7.25 0.61
N LEU A 125 -2.61 -5.99 0.33
CA LEU A 125 -2.79 -4.88 1.25
C LEU A 125 -3.57 -3.76 0.55
N VAL A 126 -4.54 -3.18 1.24
CA VAL A 126 -5.31 -2.02 0.78
C VAL A 126 -5.04 -0.86 1.71
N LEU A 127 -4.50 0.24 1.18
CA LEU A 127 -4.38 1.51 1.90
C LEU A 127 -5.63 2.34 1.63
N ILE A 128 -6.24 2.87 2.68
CA ILE A 128 -7.47 3.67 2.61
C ILE A 128 -7.11 5.13 2.88
N LEU A 129 -7.52 6.01 1.98
CA LEU A 129 -7.28 7.44 2.06
C LEU A 129 -8.46 8.16 2.71
N ASP A 130 -8.19 9.31 3.31
CA ASP A 130 -9.18 10.19 3.95
C ASP A 130 -10.31 10.62 3.00
N ASP A 131 -10.00 10.69 1.71
CA ASP A 131 -10.93 11.09 0.66
C ASP A 131 -11.85 9.97 0.16
N GLY A 132 -11.78 8.78 0.79
CA GLY A 132 -12.56 7.59 0.46
C GLY A 132 -11.99 6.74 -0.68
N SER A 133 -10.90 7.16 -1.32
CA SER A 133 -10.19 6.34 -2.31
C SER A 133 -9.28 5.31 -1.62
N SER A 134 -8.78 4.35 -2.42
CA SER A 134 -7.88 3.33 -1.92
C SER A 134 -6.80 2.95 -2.92
N ILE A 135 -5.71 2.39 -2.40
CA ILE A 135 -4.58 1.87 -3.17
C ILE A 135 -4.38 0.41 -2.79
N SER A 136 -4.45 -0.47 -3.78
CA SER A 136 -4.14 -1.89 -3.61
C SER A 136 -2.68 -2.16 -3.94
N VAL A 137 -1.99 -2.91 -3.09
CA VAL A 137 -0.60 -3.31 -3.27
C VAL A 137 -0.39 -4.74 -2.78
N ASP A 138 0.39 -5.52 -3.53
CA ASP A 138 0.88 -6.81 -3.06
C ASP A 138 2.25 -6.62 -2.41
N ALA A 139 2.35 -6.89 -1.12
CA ALA A 139 3.62 -6.91 -0.39
C ALA A 139 4.22 -8.31 -0.41
N THR A 140 5.52 -8.43 -0.69
CA THR A 140 6.19 -9.74 -0.78
C THR A 140 6.87 -10.08 0.54
N VAL A 141 6.70 -11.31 1.02
CA VAL A 141 7.39 -11.81 2.21
C VAL A 141 8.85 -12.11 1.85
N GLU A 142 9.80 -11.53 2.58
CA GLU A 142 11.23 -11.87 2.47
C GLU A 142 11.62 -13.07 3.33
#